data_AF-A0A378KNI2-F1
#
_entry.id   AF-A0A378KNI2-F1
#
_cell.length_a   1.000
_cell.length_b   1.000
_cell.length_c   1.000
_cell.angle_alpha   90.00
_cell.angle_beta   90.00
_cell.angle_gamma   90.00
#
_symmetry.space_group_name_H-M   'P 1'
#
loop_
_entity.id
_entity.type
_entity.pdbx_description
1 polymer ?
#
loop_
_entity_poly.entity_id
_entity_poly.type
_entity_poly.pdbx_seq_one_letter_code
_entity_poly.pdbx_strand_id
1 'polypeptide(L)'
;MSIKKKITKNSLTSNKINKPDTVTRAGITANLKFTRGKQLVEHSPFSLIPDPYNPRPGEIIDESWLKNHLYLGTDKSLCGVSEETGEYVIPDYNQLDCGLNENLEESYNFLRDLAFSIRTDGLIEPIEIFLADRFNDPDYFIHSDLDYGYVILEGHQRRLAAMMAGVPTVTCIEITDESILVKLKVKHRKLRRQLSENNLRKGLTVAQNFLITQELLSDSKGKSLSNKELSNIIGLNEGIVSALRSICTNPSNYPPIFLSRIKDNSLTFKMIRILVPKTYNEIELALNGEEKFKNTTGKKVKPRGKQGGAVKKSATFKVRDPNESKLLQHLLLSRFPEIKHFENEYEGFKSLEGILNKIKEMALKEIV
;
A
#
# COMPACT_ATOMS: atom_id res chain seq x y z
N MET A 1 33.83 -0.63 32.06
CA MET A 1 32.42 -0.97 32.38
C MET A 1 31.53 0.16 31.93
N SER A 2 30.57 -0.11 31.04
CA SER A 2 29.67 0.89 30.44
C SER A 2 28.49 1.17 31.36
N ILE A 3 28.43 2.38 31.94
CA ILE A 3 27.27 2.84 32.71
C ILE A 3 26.26 3.43 31.72
N LYS A 4 25.16 2.70 31.50
CA LYS A 4 24.01 3.14 30.71
C LYS A 4 23.35 4.34 31.40
N LYS A 5 23.39 5.52 30.76
CA LYS A 5 22.56 6.67 31.17
C LYS A 5 21.10 6.41 30.78
N LYS A 6 20.24 6.50 31.79
CA LYS A 6 18.79 6.37 31.77
C LYS A 6 18.20 7.55 30.98
N ILE A 7 17.43 7.27 29.92
CA ILE A 7 16.70 8.32 29.19
C ILE A 7 15.48 8.71 30.03
N THR A 8 15.54 9.87 30.66
CA THR A 8 14.40 10.55 31.27
C THR A 8 13.62 11.31 30.21
N LYS A 9 12.35 10.95 30.02
CA LYS A 9 11.35 11.78 29.32
C LYS A 9 11.03 12.98 30.20
N ASN A 10 11.43 14.18 29.78
CA ASN A 10 10.85 15.43 30.27
C ASN A 10 10.46 16.32 29.09
N SER A 11 9.17 16.63 29.06
CA SER A 11 8.52 17.84 28.55
C SER A 11 8.76 18.26 27.09
N LEU A 12 7.77 17.98 26.25
CA LEU A 12 7.40 18.83 25.12
C LEU A 12 6.98 20.20 25.66
N THR A 13 7.80 21.23 25.49
CA THR A 13 7.35 22.63 25.35
C THR A 13 8.50 23.50 24.83
N SER A 14 8.22 24.28 23.79
CA SER A 14 9.05 25.35 23.20
C SER A 14 10.40 24.96 22.57
N ASN A 15 10.37 24.29 21.41
CA ASN A 15 11.44 24.47 20.44
C ASN A 15 10.91 25.39 19.33
N LYS A 16 11.34 26.66 19.34
CA LYS A 16 11.50 27.40 18.09
C LYS A 16 12.38 26.53 17.20
N ILE A 17 11.79 25.88 16.21
CA ILE A 17 12.54 25.20 15.16
C ILE A 17 13.28 26.32 14.45
N ASN A 18 14.58 26.49 14.76
CA ASN A 18 15.45 27.36 13.99
C ASN A 18 15.47 26.79 12.57
N LYS A 19 14.66 27.40 11.70
CA LYS A 19 14.64 27.08 10.28
C LYS A 19 16.06 27.27 9.75
N PRO A 20 16.60 26.35 8.94
CA PRO A 20 17.92 26.52 8.34
C PRO A 20 17.93 27.80 7.49
N ASP A 21 19.05 28.52 7.46
CA ASP A 21 19.19 29.72 6.63
C ASP A 21 19.37 29.36 5.14
N THR A 22 19.26 30.35 4.26
CA THR A 22 19.34 30.18 2.80
C THR A 22 20.65 29.51 2.36
N VAL A 23 21.75 29.79 3.05
CA VAL A 23 23.08 29.21 2.75
C VAL A 23 23.13 27.72 3.12
N THR A 24 22.61 27.37 4.29
CA THR A 24 22.50 26.00 4.79
C THR A 24 21.56 25.19 3.90
N ARG A 25 20.49 25.79 3.38
CA ARG A 25 19.55 25.16 2.43
C ARG A 25 20.14 24.93 1.05
N ALA A 26 20.86 25.92 0.51
CA ALA A 26 21.64 25.74 -0.71
C ALA A 26 22.67 24.62 -0.51
N GLY A 27 23.29 24.54 0.67
CA GLY A 27 24.17 23.45 1.08
C GLY A 27 23.48 22.08 1.19
N ILE A 28 22.23 21.99 1.67
CA ILE A 28 21.45 20.74 1.71
C ILE A 28 21.14 20.28 0.27
N THR A 29 20.72 21.20 -0.59
CA THR A 29 20.38 20.91 -1.99
C THR A 29 21.63 20.53 -2.79
N ALA A 30 22.75 21.22 -2.58
CA ALA A 30 24.04 20.92 -3.19
C ALA A 30 24.67 19.62 -2.66
N ASN A 31 24.38 19.22 -1.41
CA ASN A 31 24.83 17.96 -0.82
C ASN A 31 23.89 16.77 -1.10
N LEU A 32 22.83 16.94 -1.88
CA LEU A 32 22.06 15.81 -2.39
C LEU A 32 22.97 14.96 -3.29
N LYS A 33 23.54 13.90 -2.73
CA LYS A 33 24.25 12.89 -3.50
C LYS A 33 23.23 12.15 -4.36
N PHE A 34 23.14 12.55 -5.63
CA PHE A 34 22.33 11.84 -6.61
C PHE A 34 22.93 10.45 -6.82
N THR A 35 22.15 9.42 -6.51
CA THR A 35 22.44 8.07 -6.97
C THR A 35 22.41 8.05 -8.50
N ARG A 36 23.27 7.26 -9.13
CA ARG A 36 23.29 7.05 -10.59
C ARG A 36 21.86 6.93 -11.14
N GLY A 37 21.55 7.66 -12.21
CA GLY A 37 20.21 7.65 -12.81
C GLY A 37 19.24 8.73 -12.33
N LYS A 38 19.74 9.75 -11.62
CA LYS A 38 18.96 10.92 -11.21
C LYS A 38 19.68 12.21 -11.61
N GLN A 39 18.94 13.21 -12.09
CA GLN A 39 19.45 14.53 -12.45
C GLN A 39 18.58 15.63 -11.85
N LEU A 40 19.18 16.72 -11.39
CA LEU A 40 18.45 17.91 -10.94
C LEU A 40 18.17 18.82 -12.15
N VAL A 41 16.92 19.23 -12.31
CA VAL A 41 16.46 20.10 -13.41
C VAL A 41 15.43 21.10 -12.88
N GLU A 42 15.19 22.16 -13.62
CA GLU A 42 14.15 23.15 -13.30
C GLU A 42 13.10 23.17 -14.40
N HIS A 43 11.82 23.11 -14.00
CA HIS A 43 10.70 23.16 -14.93
C HIS A 43 9.62 24.13 -14.45
N SER A 44 8.86 24.68 -15.38
CA SER A 44 7.64 25.41 -15.02
C SER A 44 6.61 24.45 -14.43
N PRO A 45 5.96 24.79 -13.30
CA PRO A 45 4.95 23.93 -12.71
C PRO A 45 3.76 23.66 -13.65
N PHE A 46 3.47 24.60 -14.57
CA PHE A 46 2.43 24.45 -15.60
C PHE A 46 2.81 23.48 -16.73
N SER A 47 4.11 23.24 -16.94
CA SER A 47 4.59 22.32 -17.99
C SER A 47 4.64 20.86 -17.55
N LEU A 48 4.58 20.60 -16.24
CA LEU A 48 4.64 19.26 -15.68
C LEU A 48 3.29 18.56 -15.80
N ILE A 49 3.31 17.32 -16.30
CA ILE A 49 2.13 16.48 -16.50
C ILE A 49 1.83 15.71 -15.21
N PRO A 50 0.61 15.79 -14.65
CA PRO A 50 0.23 14.95 -13.52
C PRO A 50 0.16 13.48 -13.95
N ASP A 51 0.66 12.56 -13.12
CA ASP A 51 0.53 11.13 -13.38
C ASP A 51 -0.94 10.67 -13.19
N PRO A 52 -1.66 10.24 -14.26
CA PRO A 52 -3.03 9.76 -14.19
C PRO A 52 -3.16 8.48 -13.36
N TYR A 53 -2.05 7.79 -13.09
CA TYR A 53 -1.97 6.58 -12.28
C TYR A 53 -1.51 6.81 -10.86
N ASN A 54 -1.35 8.05 -10.43
CA ASN A 54 -1.17 8.41 -9.04
C ASN A 54 -2.48 9.00 -8.48
N PRO A 55 -3.60 8.25 -8.44
CA PRO A 55 -4.82 8.77 -7.85
C PRO A 55 -4.54 9.01 -6.37
N ARG A 56 -4.68 10.25 -5.91
CA ARG A 56 -4.50 10.58 -4.50
C ARG A 56 -5.87 10.61 -3.84
N PRO A 57 -6.23 9.59 -3.04
CA PRO A 57 -7.53 9.56 -2.38
C PRO A 57 -7.63 10.75 -1.42
N GLY A 58 -8.57 11.65 -1.67
CA GLY A 58 -8.85 12.81 -0.82
C GLY A 58 -8.34 14.15 -1.33
N GLU A 59 -7.67 14.23 -2.48
CA GLU A 59 -7.39 15.53 -3.10
C GLU A 59 -8.66 16.05 -3.78
N ILE A 60 -9.28 17.06 -3.15
CA ILE A 60 -10.50 17.72 -3.65
C ILE A 60 -10.14 18.82 -4.68
N ILE A 61 -8.91 19.34 -4.60
CA ILE A 61 -8.39 20.41 -5.45
C ILE A 61 -7.36 19.84 -6.40
N ASP A 62 -7.64 19.94 -7.70
CA ASP A 62 -6.74 19.60 -8.79
C ASP A 62 -6.35 20.84 -9.61
N GLU A 63 -5.55 20.65 -10.66
CA GLU A 63 -5.17 21.74 -11.56
C GLU A 63 -6.37 22.42 -12.22
N SER A 64 -7.38 21.65 -12.61
CA SER A 64 -8.60 22.15 -13.24
C SER A 64 -9.35 23.07 -12.29
N TRP A 65 -9.47 22.67 -11.02
CA TRP A 65 -10.09 23.48 -9.98
C TRP A 65 -9.36 24.81 -9.78
N LEU A 66 -8.03 24.79 -9.70
CA LEU A 66 -7.22 26.01 -9.56
C LEU A 66 -7.38 26.94 -10.77
N LYS A 67 -7.36 26.40 -11.99
CA LYS A 67 -7.57 27.20 -13.21
C LYS A 67 -8.97 27.80 -13.27
N ASN A 68 -9.99 27.09 -12.80
CA ASN A 68 -11.37 27.55 -12.87
C ASN A 68 -11.72 28.58 -11.78
N HIS A 69 -11.20 28.41 -10.56
CA HIS A 69 -11.58 29.26 -9.41
C HIS A 69 -10.58 30.38 -9.13
N LEU A 70 -9.29 30.18 -9.43
CA LEU A 70 -8.25 31.19 -9.24
C LEU A 70 -7.75 31.79 -10.56
N TYR A 71 -8.23 31.30 -11.71
CA TYR A 71 -7.81 31.75 -13.04
C TYR A 71 -6.29 31.66 -13.27
N LEU A 72 -5.62 30.70 -12.63
CA LEU A 72 -4.17 30.55 -12.72
C LEU A 72 -3.70 30.32 -14.16
N GLY A 73 -2.59 30.98 -14.52
CA GLY A 73 -2.02 30.90 -15.87
C GLY A 73 -2.71 31.82 -16.89
N THR A 74 -3.59 32.73 -16.43
CA THR A 74 -4.20 33.78 -17.24
C THR A 74 -3.88 35.15 -16.66
N ASP A 75 -4.07 36.21 -17.45
CA ASP A 75 -3.90 37.60 -17.00
C ASP A 75 -4.90 38.00 -15.90
N LYS A 76 -5.95 37.19 -15.70
CA LYS A 76 -6.99 37.40 -14.68
C LYS A 76 -6.76 36.59 -13.40
N SER A 77 -5.57 36.02 -13.24
CA SER A 77 -5.20 35.23 -12.05
C SER A 77 -5.49 36.02 -10.78
N LEU A 78 -6.25 35.42 -9.86
CA LEU A 78 -6.51 36.00 -8.53
C LEU A 78 -5.27 35.93 -7.63
N CYS A 79 -4.33 35.04 -7.95
CA CYS A 79 -3.03 34.99 -7.31
C CYS A 79 -2.06 35.90 -8.07
N GLY A 80 -1.52 36.91 -7.39
CA GLY A 80 -0.70 37.92 -8.03
C GLY A 80 -0.08 38.89 -7.02
N VAL A 81 0.78 39.78 -7.52
CA VAL A 81 1.28 40.89 -6.71
C VAL A 81 0.20 41.97 -6.65
N SER A 82 -0.26 42.30 -5.45
CA SER A 82 -1.23 43.38 -5.26
C SER A 82 -0.59 44.72 -5.63
N GLU A 83 -1.26 45.51 -6.45
CA GLU A 83 -0.82 46.85 -6.81
C GLU A 83 -0.83 47.80 -5.61
N GLU A 84 -1.67 47.54 -4.61
CA GLU A 84 -1.83 48.39 -3.43
C GLU A 84 -0.74 48.16 -2.37
N THR A 85 -0.37 46.89 -2.13
CA THR A 85 0.60 46.54 -1.07
C THR A 85 1.97 46.16 -1.61
N GLY A 86 2.09 45.84 -2.89
CA GLY A 86 3.30 45.28 -3.48
C GLY A 86 3.62 43.84 -3.02
N GLU A 87 2.76 43.24 -2.19
CA GLU A 87 2.91 41.89 -1.69
C GLU A 87 2.17 40.89 -2.58
N TYR A 88 2.65 39.64 -2.60
CA TYR A 88 1.96 38.59 -3.33
C TYR A 88 0.78 38.07 -2.51
N VAL A 89 -0.41 38.17 -3.09
CA VAL A 89 -1.66 37.80 -2.45
C VAL A 89 -2.18 36.51 -3.07
N ILE A 90 -2.60 35.61 -2.19
CA ILE A 90 -3.42 34.44 -2.53
C ILE A 90 -4.74 34.62 -1.77
N PRO A 91 -5.90 34.64 -2.45
CA PRO A 91 -7.18 34.93 -1.82
C PRO A 91 -7.48 33.95 -0.67
N ASP A 92 -8.22 34.40 0.32
CA ASP A 92 -8.77 33.52 1.34
C ASP A 92 -9.90 32.68 0.76
N TYR A 93 -10.17 31.51 1.34
CA TYR A 93 -11.22 30.61 0.85
C TYR A 93 -12.60 31.30 0.75
N ASN A 94 -12.93 32.16 1.72
CA ASN A 94 -14.19 32.91 1.77
C ASN A 94 -14.34 33.94 0.64
N GLN A 95 -13.26 34.28 -0.05
CA GLN A 95 -13.27 35.18 -1.21
C GLN A 95 -13.53 34.41 -2.52
N LEU A 96 -13.60 33.09 -2.45
CA LEU A 96 -13.92 32.22 -3.58
C LEU A 96 -15.42 31.90 -3.57
N ASP A 97 -16.07 31.94 -4.74
CA ASP A 97 -17.48 31.57 -4.93
C ASP A 97 -17.72 30.04 -4.82
N CYS A 98 -17.13 29.40 -3.81
CA CYS A 98 -17.13 27.94 -3.62
C CYS A 98 -18.16 27.44 -2.59
N GLY A 99 -18.85 28.34 -1.89
CA GLY A 99 -19.77 27.99 -0.79
C GLY A 99 -19.06 27.41 0.45
N LEU A 100 -19.85 27.10 1.49
CA LEU A 100 -19.34 26.56 2.76
C LEU A 100 -19.10 25.04 2.64
N ASN A 101 -17.83 24.65 2.52
CA ASN A 101 -17.40 23.25 2.51
C ASN A 101 -16.09 23.11 3.30
N GLU A 102 -16.21 22.66 4.55
CA GLU A 102 -15.08 22.58 5.50
C GLU A 102 -13.90 21.74 4.97
N ASN A 103 -14.17 20.62 4.29
CA ASN A 103 -13.11 19.76 3.76
C ASN A 103 -12.36 20.42 2.59
N LEU A 104 -13.08 21.16 1.74
CA LEU A 104 -12.50 21.89 0.62
C LEU A 104 -11.69 23.09 1.13
N GLU A 105 -12.21 23.80 2.13
CA GLU A 105 -11.52 24.89 2.81
C GLU A 105 -10.22 24.43 3.48
N GLU A 106 -10.24 23.31 4.22
CA GLU A 106 -9.04 22.75 4.85
C GLU A 106 -7.98 22.38 3.79
N SER A 107 -8.41 21.74 2.70
CA SER A 107 -7.52 21.38 1.58
C SER A 107 -6.93 22.61 0.89
N TYR A 108 -7.74 23.66 0.70
CA TYR A 108 -7.31 24.92 0.11
C TYR A 108 -6.30 25.64 1.00
N ASN A 109 -6.59 25.76 2.30
CA ASN A 109 -5.73 26.43 3.26
C ASN A 109 -4.37 25.72 3.37
N PHE A 110 -4.36 24.38 3.35
CA PHE A 110 -3.11 23.62 3.27
C PHE A 110 -2.28 23.98 2.03
N LEU A 111 -2.89 24.04 0.84
CA LEU A 111 -2.18 24.41 -0.40
C LEU A 111 -1.71 25.86 -0.37
N ARG A 112 -2.51 26.77 0.19
CA ARG A 112 -2.18 28.19 0.36
C ARG A 112 -0.99 28.39 1.29
N ASP A 113 -0.97 27.72 2.44
CA ASP A 113 0.16 27.76 3.38
C ASP A 113 1.44 27.21 2.72
N LEU A 114 1.30 26.11 1.96
CA LEU A 114 2.41 25.55 1.19
C LEU A 114 2.90 26.51 0.09
N ALA A 115 2.00 27.23 -0.57
CA ALA A 115 2.35 28.22 -1.60
C ALA A 115 3.14 29.41 -1.02
N PHE A 116 2.70 29.95 0.11
CA PHE A 116 3.45 30.99 0.83
C PHE A 116 4.80 30.48 1.32
N SER A 117 4.86 29.24 1.80
CA SER A 117 6.11 28.58 2.16
C SER A 117 7.05 28.49 0.96
N ILE A 118 6.59 28.04 -0.21
CA ILE A 118 7.42 27.95 -1.44
C ILE A 118 7.94 29.34 -1.85
N ARG A 119 7.11 30.37 -1.77
CA ARG A 119 7.51 31.73 -2.16
C ARG A 119 8.54 32.35 -1.21
N THR A 120 8.42 32.05 0.09
CA THR A 120 9.31 32.58 1.14
C THR A 120 10.59 31.78 1.27
N ASP A 121 10.46 30.46 1.31
CA ASP A 121 11.50 29.52 1.72
C ASP A 121 12.11 28.75 0.52
N GLY A 122 11.51 28.86 -0.68
CA GLY A 122 11.84 28.04 -1.84
C GLY A 122 11.24 26.63 -1.74
N LEU A 123 11.35 25.86 -2.82
CA LEU A 123 10.94 24.46 -2.81
C LEU A 123 12.00 23.61 -2.08
N ILE A 124 11.72 23.23 -0.82
CA ILE A 124 12.68 22.49 0.02
C ILE A 124 12.91 21.06 -0.49
N GLU A 125 11.83 20.41 -0.91
CA GLU A 125 11.87 19.03 -1.42
C GLU A 125 11.52 19.00 -2.91
N PRO A 126 12.45 18.57 -3.78
CA PRO A 126 12.21 18.52 -5.22
C PRO A 126 11.04 17.62 -5.63
N ILE A 127 10.45 17.91 -6.78
CA ILE A 127 9.41 17.07 -7.40
C ILE A 127 10.11 15.97 -8.21
N GLU A 128 9.77 14.70 -7.99
CA GLU A 128 10.34 13.61 -8.81
C GLU A 128 9.57 13.50 -10.11
N ILE A 129 10.29 13.53 -11.23
CA ILE A 129 9.73 13.51 -12.59
C ILE A 129 10.46 12.49 -13.47
N PHE A 130 9.86 12.16 -14.60
CA PHE A 130 10.55 11.47 -15.69
C PHE A 130 10.03 11.97 -17.04
N LEU A 131 10.87 11.84 -18.07
CA LEU A 131 10.46 12.12 -19.44
C LEU A 131 9.63 10.95 -19.98
N ALA A 132 8.38 11.23 -20.33
CA ALA A 132 7.50 10.32 -21.03
C ALA A 132 7.46 10.65 -22.52
N ASP A 133 7.25 9.61 -23.33
CA ASP A 133 7.05 9.68 -24.77
C ASP A 133 5.64 9.18 -25.08
N ARG A 134 4.90 9.93 -25.90
CA ARG A 134 3.53 9.61 -26.30
C ARG A 134 3.40 8.26 -27.00
N PHE A 135 4.41 7.83 -27.75
CA PHE A 135 4.36 6.52 -28.43
C PHE A 135 4.47 5.35 -27.46
N ASN A 136 5.29 5.49 -26.43
CA ASN A 136 5.57 4.43 -25.46
C ASN A 136 4.63 4.45 -24.24
N ASP A 137 4.18 5.64 -23.83
CA ASP A 137 3.31 5.86 -22.70
C ASP A 137 2.14 6.83 -23.05
N PRO A 138 1.24 6.44 -23.98
CA PRO A 138 0.18 7.32 -24.49
C PRO A 138 -0.80 7.81 -23.42
N ASP A 139 -0.96 7.03 -22.35
CA ASP A 139 -1.89 7.33 -21.25
C ASP A 139 -1.56 8.65 -20.52
N TYR A 140 -0.33 9.15 -20.60
CA TYR A 140 0.04 10.45 -20.02
C TYR A 140 -0.39 11.65 -20.89
N PHE A 141 -0.77 11.42 -22.15
CA PHE A 141 -1.00 12.47 -23.15
C PHE A 141 -2.45 12.54 -23.64
N ILE A 142 -3.40 11.98 -22.88
CA ILE A 142 -4.84 11.92 -23.25
C ILE A 142 -5.44 13.31 -23.53
N HIS A 143 -4.93 14.35 -22.85
CA HIS A 143 -5.39 15.74 -22.98
C HIS A 143 -4.29 16.70 -23.44
N SER A 144 -3.23 16.18 -24.07
CA SER A 144 -2.07 16.98 -24.46
C SER A 144 -1.60 16.57 -25.84
N ASP A 145 -1.38 17.53 -26.74
CA ASP A 145 -0.86 17.31 -28.09
C ASP A 145 0.66 17.16 -28.15
N LEU A 146 1.33 17.13 -27.00
CA LEU A 146 2.77 16.98 -26.93
C LEU A 146 3.23 15.57 -27.29
N ASP A 147 4.36 15.48 -27.99
CA ASP A 147 5.04 14.20 -28.27
C ASP A 147 5.86 13.71 -27.07
N TYR A 148 6.40 14.64 -26.29
CA TYR A 148 7.18 14.37 -25.09
C TYR A 148 6.75 15.28 -23.95
N GLY A 149 6.84 14.79 -22.71
CA GLY A 149 6.47 15.58 -21.54
C GLY A 149 7.01 15.01 -20.24
N TYR A 150 7.26 15.89 -19.28
CA TYR A 150 7.74 15.51 -17.96
C TYR A 150 6.58 15.17 -17.05
N VAL A 151 6.51 13.91 -16.63
CA VAL A 151 5.44 13.38 -15.79
C VAL A 151 5.86 13.34 -14.32
N ILE A 152 4.98 13.78 -13.44
CA ILE A 152 5.20 13.84 -11.99
C ILE A 152 4.99 12.47 -11.34
N LEU A 153 6.05 11.88 -10.77
CA LEU A 153 5.95 10.67 -9.95
C LEU A 153 5.54 11.01 -8.51
N GLU A 154 6.21 12.00 -7.92
CA GLU A 154 6.06 12.39 -6.52
C GLU A 154 6.09 13.92 -6.39
N GLY A 155 5.30 14.47 -5.46
CA GLY A 155 5.24 15.91 -5.19
C GLY A 155 4.15 16.70 -5.92
N HIS A 156 3.01 16.09 -6.27
CA HIS A 156 1.91 16.77 -6.96
C HIS A 156 1.37 18.01 -6.20
N GLN A 157 1.13 17.91 -4.88
CA GLN A 157 0.69 19.07 -4.07
C GLN A 157 1.70 20.23 -4.08
N ARG A 158 3.00 19.91 -4.09
CA ARG A 158 4.06 20.92 -4.22
C ARG A 158 3.99 21.63 -5.57
N ARG A 159 3.68 20.88 -6.64
CA ARG A 159 3.44 21.44 -7.97
C ARG A 159 2.21 22.35 -8.00
N LEU A 160 1.08 21.93 -7.41
CA LEU A 160 -0.13 22.76 -7.30
C LEU A 160 0.11 24.03 -6.47
N ALA A 161 0.76 23.90 -5.32
CA ALA A 161 1.11 25.03 -4.47
C ALA A 161 2.11 25.97 -5.17
N ALA A 162 3.05 25.45 -5.97
CA ALA A 162 3.93 26.26 -6.79
C ALA A 162 3.18 27.05 -7.89
N MET A 163 2.14 26.45 -8.49
CA MET A 163 1.25 27.19 -9.40
C MET A 163 0.56 28.35 -8.67
N MET A 164 0.02 28.11 -7.46
CA MET A 164 -0.60 29.16 -6.64
C MET A 164 0.41 30.22 -6.20
N ALA A 165 1.65 29.83 -5.88
CA ALA A 165 2.73 30.71 -5.48
C ALA A 165 3.23 31.61 -6.62
N GLY A 166 2.84 31.33 -7.87
CA GLY A 166 3.24 32.11 -9.04
C GLY A 166 4.75 32.09 -9.29
N VAL A 167 5.42 30.98 -8.92
CA VAL A 167 6.85 30.83 -9.18
C VAL A 167 7.08 30.40 -10.64
N PRO A 168 8.07 30.96 -11.33
CA PRO A 168 8.31 30.67 -12.75
C PRO A 168 8.80 29.24 -12.98
N THR A 169 9.64 28.74 -12.07
CA THR A 169 10.23 27.40 -12.11
C THR A 169 10.20 26.73 -10.75
N VAL A 170 10.22 25.40 -10.77
CA VAL A 170 10.36 24.52 -9.60
C VAL A 170 11.51 23.56 -9.79
N THR A 171 12.20 23.26 -8.70
CA THR A 171 13.28 22.26 -8.69
C THR A 171 12.70 20.85 -8.76
N CYS A 172 13.19 20.08 -9.73
CA CYS A 172 12.77 18.72 -10.01
C CYS A 172 13.95 17.76 -10.02
N ILE A 173 13.69 16.51 -9.67
CA ILE A 173 14.62 15.39 -9.84
C ILE A 173 14.11 14.51 -10.97
N GLU A 174 14.78 14.56 -12.11
CA GLU A 174 14.52 13.67 -13.23
C GLU A 174 15.13 12.29 -12.99
N ILE A 175 14.30 11.25 -13.11
CA ILE A 175 14.72 9.86 -13.07
C ILE A 175 15.06 9.40 -14.50
N THR A 176 16.35 9.21 -14.77
CA THR A 176 16.87 8.81 -16.09
C THR A 176 17.23 7.32 -16.18
N ASP A 177 17.36 6.62 -15.05
CA ASP A 177 17.60 5.17 -15.04
C ASP A 177 16.31 4.39 -15.27
N GLU A 178 16.24 3.72 -16.42
CA GLU A 178 15.09 2.91 -16.85
C GLU A 178 14.72 1.82 -15.84
N SER A 179 15.68 1.20 -15.15
CA SER A 179 15.41 0.14 -14.17
C SER A 179 14.74 0.67 -12.91
N ILE A 180 15.10 1.89 -12.49
CA ILE A 180 14.46 2.61 -11.39
C ILE A 180 13.08 3.08 -11.84
N LEU A 181 12.99 3.64 -13.06
CA LEU A 181 11.76 4.13 -13.65
C LEU A 181 10.69 3.05 -13.75
N VAL A 182 11.05 1.86 -14.26
CA VAL A 182 10.14 0.72 -14.37
C VAL A 182 9.60 0.33 -12.99
N LYS A 183 10.45 0.32 -11.94
CA LYS A 183 10.01 0.01 -10.57
C LYS A 183 9.02 1.05 -10.04
N LEU A 184 9.27 2.33 -10.28
CA LEU A 184 8.41 3.43 -9.83
C LEU A 184 7.07 3.40 -10.58
N LYS A 185 7.09 3.33 -11.93
CA LYS A 185 5.88 3.16 -12.74
C LYS A 185 5.03 1.96 -12.29
N VAL A 186 5.66 0.82 -12.03
CA VAL A 186 4.96 -0.38 -11.50
C VAL A 186 4.40 -0.15 -10.09
N LYS A 187 5.12 0.54 -9.21
CA LYS A 187 4.66 0.89 -7.85
C LYS A 187 3.40 1.78 -7.91
N HIS A 188 3.39 2.82 -8.72
CA HIS A 188 2.23 3.71 -8.87
C HIS A 188 1.04 3.00 -9.52
N ARG A 189 1.26 2.19 -10.58
CA ARG A 189 0.21 1.33 -11.16
C ARG A 189 -0.37 0.34 -10.14
N LYS A 190 0.47 -0.26 -9.28
CA LYS A 190 0.01 -1.11 -8.17
C LYS A 190 -0.82 -0.33 -7.15
N LEU A 191 -0.39 0.90 -6.81
CA LEU A 191 -1.13 1.78 -5.92
C LEU A 191 -2.50 2.16 -6.51
N ARG A 192 -2.59 2.49 -7.81
CA ARG A 192 -3.87 2.69 -8.53
C ARG A 192 -4.74 1.44 -8.49
N ARG A 193 -4.19 0.24 -8.73
CA ARG A 193 -4.96 -1.00 -8.64
C ARG A 193 -5.52 -1.18 -7.23
N GLN A 194 -4.70 -0.95 -6.20
CA GLN A 194 -5.13 -0.98 -4.81
C GLN A 194 -6.18 0.10 -4.50
N LEU A 195 -6.03 1.32 -5.01
CA LEU A 195 -6.93 2.43 -4.76
C LEU A 195 -8.22 2.36 -5.56
N SER A 196 -8.20 1.84 -6.78
CA SER A 196 -9.40 1.52 -7.57
C SER A 196 -10.16 0.35 -6.91
N GLU A 197 -9.45 -0.67 -6.42
CA GLU A 197 -10.03 -1.76 -5.64
C GLU A 197 -10.50 -1.31 -4.22
N ASN A 198 -9.97 -0.22 -3.67
CA ASN A 198 -10.31 0.29 -2.33
C ASN A 198 -11.31 1.46 -2.33
N ASN A 199 -11.30 2.35 -3.33
CA ASN A 199 -12.25 3.46 -3.46
C ASN A 199 -13.66 2.95 -3.81
N LEU A 200 -13.79 1.74 -4.38
CA LEU A 200 -15.07 1.05 -4.48
C LEU A 200 -15.56 0.46 -3.13
N ARG A 201 -14.80 0.57 -2.03
CA ARG A 201 -15.07 -0.15 -0.77
C ARG A 201 -14.97 0.66 0.52
N LYS A 202 -14.59 1.94 0.47
CA LYS A 202 -14.58 2.81 1.66
C LYS A 202 -16.00 3.34 1.94
N GLY A 203 -16.87 2.46 2.46
CA GLY A 203 -18.20 2.87 2.93
C GLY A 203 -19.22 1.75 3.15
N LEU A 204 -18.92 0.51 2.74
CA LEU A 204 -19.91 -0.56 2.84
C LEU A 204 -20.01 -1.14 4.25
N THR A 205 -21.23 -1.16 4.78
CA THR A 205 -21.55 -1.77 6.07
C THR A 205 -21.40 -3.30 6.02
N VAL A 206 -21.41 -3.96 7.19
CA VAL A 206 -21.32 -5.43 7.27
C VAL A 206 -22.50 -6.07 6.51
N ALA A 207 -23.70 -5.49 6.65
CA ALA A 207 -24.89 -5.90 5.94
C ALA A 207 -24.74 -5.79 4.42
N GLN A 208 -24.22 -4.66 3.91
CA GLN A 208 -24.04 -4.46 2.47
C GLN A 208 -23.01 -5.42 1.88
N ASN A 209 -21.89 -5.66 2.57
CA ASN A 209 -20.91 -6.65 2.15
C ASN A 209 -21.47 -8.07 2.15
N PHE A 210 -22.35 -8.39 3.10
CA PHE A 210 -23.03 -9.68 3.14
C PHE A 210 -23.99 -9.86 1.95
N LEU A 211 -24.78 -8.84 1.62
CA LEU A 211 -25.70 -8.87 0.47
C LEU A 211 -24.95 -9.00 -0.86
N ILE A 212 -23.86 -8.26 -1.05
CA ILE A 212 -23.01 -8.37 -2.26
C ILE A 212 -22.41 -9.77 -2.37
N THR A 213 -21.94 -10.34 -1.26
CA THR A 213 -21.41 -11.72 -1.25
C THR A 213 -22.51 -12.73 -1.59
N GLN A 214 -23.73 -12.53 -1.07
CA GLN A 214 -24.88 -13.37 -1.34
C GLN A 214 -25.28 -13.32 -2.82
N GLU A 215 -25.31 -12.13 -3.41
CA GLU A 215 -25.63 -11.91 -4.83
C GLU A 215 -24.56 -12.52 -5.74
N LEU A 216 -23.27 -12.29 -5.46
CA LEU A 216 -22.15 -12.88 -6.20
C LEU A 216 -22.19 -14.41 -6.19
N LEU A 217 -22.65 -15.03 -5.11
CA LEU A 217 -22.73 -16.49 -4.96
C LEU A 217 -24.08 -17.07 -5.38
N SER A 218 -25.03 -16.25 -5.83
CA SER A 218 -26.33 -16.70 -6.32
C SER A 218 -26.22 -17.37 -7.69
N ASP A 219 -25.31 -16.90 -8.55
CA ASP A 219 -25.02 -17.49 -9.86
C ASP A 219 -24.07 -18.71 -9.75
N SER A 220 -24.32 -19.70 -10.61
CA SER A 220 -23.51 -20.91 -10.83
C SER A 220 -22.03 -20.62 -11.08
N LYS A 221 -21.72 -19.56 -11.84
CA LYS A 221 -20.34 -19.11 -12.09
C LYS A 221 -19.68 -18.55 -10.83
N GLY A 222 -20.42 -17.81 -10.03
CA GLY A 222 -19.92 -17.22 -8.78
C GLY A 222 -19.60 -18.26 -7.69
N LYS A 223 -20.36 -19.35 -7.61
CA LYS A 223 -20.11 -20.46 -6.66
C LYS A 223 -18.75 -21.13 -6.88
N SER A 224 -18.20 -21.07 -8.10
CA SER A 224 -16.91 -21.66 -8.47
C SER A 224 -15.68 -20.84 -8.05
N LEU A 225 -15.87 -19.56 -7.70
CA LEU A 225 -14.76 -18.67 -7.31
C LEU A 225 -14.05 -19.18 -6.05
N SER A 226 -12.72 -19.12 -5.98
CA SER A 226 -11.95 -19.43 -4.77
C SER A 226 -12.10 -18.34 -3.71
N ASN A 227 -11.79 -18.63 -2.45
CA ASN A 227 -11.82 -17.63 -1.37
C ASN A 227 -10.86 -16.47 -1.63
N LYS A 228 -9.73 -16.74 -2.29
CA LYS A 228 -8.76 -15.73 -2.71
C LYS A 228 -9.31 -14.84 -3.82
N GLU A 229 -10.00 -15.41 -4.80
CA GLU A 229 -10.67 -14.64 -5.86
C GLU A 229 -11.81 -13.78 -5.30
N LEU A 230 -12.66 -14.36 -4.45
CA LEU A 230 -13.72 -13.62 -3.74
C LEU A 230 -13.14 -12.52 -2.83
N SER A 231 -12.01 -12.78 -2.15
CA SER A 231 -11.30 -11.78 -1.34
C SER A 231 -10.77 -10.62 -2.18
N ASN A 232 -10.26 -10.89 -3.38
CA ASN A 232 -9.86 -9.86 -4.33
C ASN A 232 -11.07 -9.09 -4.89
N ILE A 233 -12.20 -9.76 -5.13
CA ILE A 233 -13.46 -9.19 -5.69
C ILE A 233 -14.26 -8.38 -4.66
N ILE A 234 -14.19 -8.72 -3.37
CA ILE A 234 -14.97 -8.06 -2.29
C ILE A 234 -14.07 -7.17 -1.40
N GLY A 235 -12.75 -7.36 -1.41
CA GLY A 235 -11.78 -6.49 -0.71
C GLY A 235 -11.76 -6.65 0.79
N LEU A 236 -12.40 -7.69 1.27
CA LEU A 236 -12.31 -8.11 2.65
C LEU A 236 -11.18 -9.12 2.78
N ASN A 237 -10.63 -9.23 3.99
CA ASN A 237 -9.66 -10.26 4.31
C ASN A 237 -10.21 -11.64 3.95
N GLU A 238 -9.36 -12.53 3.42
CA GLU A 238 -9.75 -13.89 3.00
C GLU A 238 -10.47 -14.67 4.11
N GLY A 239 -10.11 -14.46 5.38
CA GLY A 239 -10.80 -15.07 6.52
C GLY A 239 -12.22 -14.53 6.77
N ILE A 240 -12.50 -13.27 6.41
CA ILE A 240 -13.85 -12.69 6.45
C ILE A 240 -14.66 -13.22 5.26
N VAL A 241 -14.07 -13.23 4.06
CA VAL A 241 -14.71 -13.77 2.86
C VAL A 241 -15.06 -15.24 3.00
N SER A 242 -14.16 -16.05 3.56
CA SER A 242 -14.44 -17.45 3.86
C SER A 242 -15.63 -17.63 4.80
N ALA A 243 -15.78 -16.73 5.78
CA ALA A 243 -16.89 -16.76 6.72
C ALA A 243 -18.21 -16.38 6.03
N LEU A 244 -18.24 -15.28 5.27
CA LEU A 244 -19.42 -14.84 4.51
C LEU A 244 -19.83 -15.88 3.46
N ARG A 245 -18.88 -16.45 2.72
CA ARG A 245 -19.13 -17.52 1.75
C ARG A 245 -19.83 -18.70 2.40
N SER A 246 -19.33 -19.18 3.54
CA SER A 246 -19.93 -20.32 4.24
C SER A 246 -21.39 -20.07 4.62
N ILE A 247 -21.69 -18.85 5.09
CA ILE A 247 -23.06 -18.43 5.41
C ILE A 247 -23.94 -18.39 4.17
N CYS A 248 -23.46 -17.81 3.06
CA CYS A 248 -24.23 -17.68 1.84
C CYS A 248 -24.46 -19.02 1.12
N THR A 249 -23.50 -19.95 1.18
CA THR A 249 -23.63 -21.26 0.52
C THR A 249 -24.49 -22.24 1.31
N ASN A 250 -24.46 -22.18 2.65
CA ASN A 250 -25.19 -23.10 3.52
C ASN A 250 -25.97 -22.34 4.60
N PRO A 251 -26.96 -21.50 4.24
CA PRO A 251 -27.67 -20.66 5.20
C PRO A 251 -28.46 -21.47 6.24
N SER A 252 -28.89 -22.70 5.91
CA SER A 252 -29.61 -23.61 6.80
C SER A 252 -28.81 -24.05 8.02
N ASN A 253 -27.47 -23.97 7.97
CA ASN A 253 -26.61 -24.36 9.08
C ASN A 253 -26.55 -23.28 10.17
N TYR A 254 -27.17 -22.13 9.94
CA TYR A 254 -27.09 -20.96 10.80
C TYR A 254 -28.48 -20.53 11.30
N PRO A 255 -28.62 -20.13 12.57
CA PRO A 255 -29.88 -19.64 13.10
C PRO A 255 -30.41 -18.40 12.36
N PRO A 256 -31.73 -18.28 12.13
CA PRO A 256 -32.33 -17.08 11.51
C PRO A 256 -31.96 -15.78 12.22
N ILE A 257 -31.82 -15.81 13.56
CA ILE A 257 -31.39 -14.68 14.37
C ILE A 257 -29.96 -14.21 14.07
N PHE A 258 -29.08 -15.11 13.62
CA PHE A 258 -27.73 -14.74 13.18
C PHE A 258 -27.78 -13.97 11.86
N LEU A 259 -28.59 -14.45 10.91
CA LEU A 259 -28.75 -13.81 9.61
C LEU A 259 -29.44 -12.46 9.70
N SER A 260 -30.48 -12.32 10.54
CA SER A 260 -31.15 -11.03 10.77
C SER A 260 -30.18 -10.01 11.36
N ARG A 261 -29.42 -10.39 12.40
CA ARG A 261 -28.45 -9.51 13.04
C ARG A 261 -27.29 -9.07 12.13
N ILE A 262 -26.90 -9.89 11.14
CA ILE A 262 -25.94 -9.47 10.09
C ILE A 262 -26.56 -8.41 9.18
N LYS A 263 -27.81 -8.61 8.74
CA LYS A 263 -28.54 -7.67 7.87
C LYS A 263 -28.87 -6.35 8.56
N ASP A 264 -29.11 -6.37 9.87
CA ASP A 264 -29.36 -5.18 10.69
C ASP A 264 -28.07 -4.45 11.09
N ASN A 265 -26.92 -4.88 10.57
CA ASN A 265 -25.60 -4.31 10.85
C ASN A 265 -25.23 -4.30 12.35
N SER A 266 -25.85 -5.18 13.14
CA SER A 266 -25.65 -5.30 14.59
C SER A 266 -24.45 -6.17 14.98
N LEU A 267 -23.81 -6.82 13.99
CA LEU A 267 -22.65 -7.67 14.17
C LEU A 267 -21.44 -7.11 13.41
N THR A 268 -20.28 -7.15 14.05
CA THR A 268 -19.01 -6.83 13.38
C THR A 268 -18.46 -8.05 12.63
N PHE A 269 -17.64 -7.84 11.60
CA PHE A 269 -16.94 -8.94 10.92
C PHE A 269 -16.12 -9.83 11.86
N LYS A 270 -15.60 -9.26 12.96
CA LYS A 270 -14.89 -10.01 14.00
C LYS A 270 -15.82 -11.00 14.71
N MET A 271 -17.03 -10.57 15.06
CA MET A 271 -18.05 -11.42 15.68
C MET A 271 -18.52 -12.52 14.72
N ILE A 272 -18.75 -12.19 13.46
CA ILE A 272 -19.12 -13.18 12.43
C ILE A 272 -18.07 -14.28 12.33
N ARG A 273 -16.78 -13.94 12.27
CA ARG A 273 -15.68 -14.92 12.23
C ARG A 273 -15.60 -15.83 13.46
N ILE A 274 -16.03 -15.34 14.62
CA ILE A 274 -16.05 -16.14 15.87
C ILE A 274 -17.25 -17.08 15.90
N LEU A 275 -18.38 -16.67 15.33
CA LEU A 275 -19.63 -17.42 15.38
C LEU A 275 -19.74 -18.46 14.27
N VAL A 276 -19.25 -18.18 13.05
CA VAL A 276 -19.30 -19.12 11.91
C VAL A 276 -18.80 -20.55 12.19
N PRO A 277 -17.69 -20.78 12.91
CA PRO A 277 -17.23 -22.14 13.19
C PRO A 277 -18.01 -22.86 14.30
N LYS A 278 -18.97 -22.21 14.97
CA LYS A 278 -19.78 -22.81 16.05
C LYS A 278 -20.99 -23.57 15.49
N THR A 279 -21.57 -24.43 16.33
CA THR A 279 -22.81 -25.14 16.00
C THR A 279 -24.02 -24.21 16.06
N TYR A 280 -25.12 -24.62 15.41
CA TYR A 280 -26.38 -23.87 15.38
C TYR A 280 -26.83 -23.41 16.77
N ASN A 281 -26.90 -24.35 17.73
CA ASN A 281 -27.34 -24.06 19.11
C ASN A 281 -26.36 -23.13 19.85
N GLU A 282 -25.04 -23.29 19.65
CA GLU A 282 -24.04 -22.41 20.27
C GLU A 282 -24.09 -20.97 19.73
N ILE A 283 -24.45 -20.79 18.47
CA ILE A 283 -24.66 -19.46 17.87
C ILE A 283 -25.91 -18.84 18.47
N GLU A 284 -27.00 -19.59 18.56
CA GLU A 284 -28.27 -19.12 19.12
C GLU A 284 -28.12 -18.71 20.59
N LEU A 285 -27.47 -19.53 21.42
CA LEU A 285 -27.16 -19.21 22.82
C LEU A 285 -26.24 -17.99 22.96
N ALA A 286 -25.24 -17.86 22.09
CA ALA A 286 -24.32 -16.72 22.11
C ALA A 286 -25.00 -15.40 21.70
N LEU A 287 -26.07 -15.45 20.89
CA LEU A 287 -26.82 -14.27 20.45
C LEU A 287 -27.99 -13.93 21.39
N ASN A 288 -28.58 -14.93 22.06
CA ASN A 288 -29.70 -14.78 23.00
C ASN A 288 -29.26 -14.46 24.44
N GLY A 289 -27.97 -14.59 24.77
CA GLY A 289 -27.39 -13.94 25.94
C GLY A 289 -27.28 -14.77 27.22
N GLU A 290 -27.03 -16.09 27.13
CA GLU A 290 -26.86 -16.92 28.34
C GLU A 290 -25.43 -17.38 28.68
N GLU A 291 -24.40 -17.13 27.85
CA GLU A 291 -23.02 -17.35 28.30
C GLU A 291 -22.05 -16.23 27.92
N LYS A 292 -21.54 -15.56 28.94
CA LYS A 292 -20.23 -14.89 28.86
C LYS A 292 -19.22 -15.97 28.50
N PHE A 293 -18.74 -15.94 27.26
CA PHE A 293 -17.67 -16.80 26.75
C PHE A 293 -16.67 -17.16 27.85
N LYS A 294 -16.73 -18.40 28.35
CA LYS A 294 -15.54 -19.03 28.92
C LYS A 294 -14.52 -19.00 27.79
N ASN A 295 -13.52 -18.14 27.95
CA ASN A 295 -12.30 -18.21 27.17
C ASN A 295 -11.76 -19.64 27.34
N THR A 296 -12.10 -20.54 26.43
CA THR A 296 -11.30 -21.73 26.23
C THR A 296 -9.95 -21.20 25.80
N THR A 297 -9.03 -21.22 26.74
CA THR A 297 -7.61 -20.95 26.57
C THR A 297 -7.06 -21.99 25.60
N GLY A 298 -7.34 -21.79 24.31
CA GLY A 298 -6.53 -22.36 23.24
C GLY A 298 -5.08 -21.98 23.55
N LYS A 299 -4.24 -23.00 23.73
CA LYS A 299 -2.83 -22.90 24.15
C LYS A 299 -2.19 -21.60 23.68
N LYS A 300 -1.76 -20.76 24.65
CA LYS A 300 -0.96 -19.57 24.39
C LYS A 300 0.19 -19.93 23.46
N VAL A 301 0.19 -19.39 22.25
CA VAL A 301 1.36 -19.43 21.35
C VAL A 301 2.45 -18.61 22.02
N LYS A 302 3.55 -19.27 22.40
CA LYS A 302 4.72 -18.64 23.01
C LYS A 302 5.41 -17.67 22.02
N PRO A 303 6.06 -16.61 22.52
CA PRO A 303 6.67 -15.57 21.69
C PRO A 303 7.80 -16.11 20.81
N ARG A 304 7.92 -15.55 19.59
CA ARG A 304 8.95 -15.90 18.60
C ARG A 304 10.27 -15.19 18.93
N GLY A 305 11.32 -15.96 19.25
CA GLY A 305 12.70 -15.47 19.35
C GLY A 305 13.63 -16.38 20.17
N LYS A 306 14.77 -16.76 19.57
CA LYS A 306 15.82 -17.75 19.96
C LYS A 306 15.42 -19.15 20.48
N GLN A 307 14.19 -19.36 20.97
CA GLN A 307 13.64 -20.70 21.25
C GLN A 307 12.20 -20.91 20.71
N GLY A 308 11.74 -20.04 19.81
CA GLY A 308 10.34 -20.03 19.32
C GLY A 308 10.19 -19.93 17.81
N GLY A 309 11.14 -20.48 17.05
CA GLY A 309 10.97 -20.63 15.60
C GLY A 309 9.94 -21.72 15.29
N ALA A 310 9.23 -21.59 14.17
CA ALA A 310 8.49 -22.73 13.63
C ALA A 310 9.49 -23.87 13.41
N VAL A 311 9.33 -24.98 14.14
CA VAL A 311 10.05 -26.21 13.83
C VAL A 311 9.66 -26.55 12.40
N LYS A 312 10.59 -26.34 11.45
CA LYS A 312 10.37 -26.72 10.05
C LYS A 312 10.22 -28.23 10.04
N LYS A 313 8.98 -28.70 9.92
CA LYS A 313 8.66 -30.14 9.82
C LYS A 313 9.15 -30.75 8.51
N SER A 314 9.54 -29.93 7.54
CA SER A 314 10.10 -30.35 6.28
C SER A 314 11.18 -29.40 5.79
N ALA A 315 12.18 -29.96 5.11
CA ALA A 315 13.12 -29.23 4.27
C ALA A 315 12.79 -29.57 2.81
N THR A 316 12.82 -28.56 1.94
CA THR A 316 12.59 -28.72 0.50
C THR A 316 13.85 -28.29 -0.23
N PHE A 317 14.34 -29.15 -1.11
CA PHE A 317 15.48 -28.88 -1.98
C PHE A 317 14.98 -28.80 -3.43
N LYS A 318 15.45 -27.81 -4.19
CA LYS A 318 15.17 -27.71 -5.63
C LYS A 318 16.49 -27.97 -6.36
N VAL A 319 16.57 -29.11 -7.05
CA VAL A 319 17.73 -29.53 -7.86
C VAL A 319 17.33 -29.37 -9.32
N ARG A 320 18.10 -28.58 -10.08
CA ARG A 320 17.75 -28.16 -11.44
C ARG A 320 18.49 -28.97 -12.51
N ASP A 321 19.62 -29.56 -12.17
CA ASP A 321 20.43 -30.32 -13.12
C ASP A 321 21.09 -31.57 -12.50
N PRO A 322 21.58 -32.52 -13.33
CA PRO A 322 22.18 -33.76 -12.85
C PRO A 322 23.48 -33.57 -12.03
N ASN A 323 24.20 -32.46 -12.20
CA ASN A 323 25.44 -32.20 -11.47
C ASN A 323 25.15 -31.73 -10.04
N GLU A 324 24.15 -30.86 -9.87
CA GLU A 324 23.61 -30.50 -8.56
C GLU A 324 23.11 -31.75 -7.81
N SER A 325 22.51 -32.70 -8.54
CA SER A 325 22.07 -33.98 -7.98
C SER A 325 23.24 -34.80 -7.40
N LYS A 326 24.36 -34.90 -8.13
CA LYS A 326 25.58 -35.59 -7.69
C LYS A 326 26.23 -34.92 -6.47
N LEU A 327 26.29 -33.58 -6.47
CA LEU A 327 26.84 -32.82 -5.34
C LEU A 327 26.01 -33.01 -4.06
N LEU A 328 24.69 -32.94 -4.18
CA LEU A 328 23.80 -33.15 -3.04
C LEU A 328 23.85 -34.59 -2.54
N GLN A 329 23.93 -35.57 -3.44
CA GLN A 329 24.14 -36.98 -3.09
C GLN A 329 25.42 -37.17 -2.26
N HIS A 330 26.55 -36.62 -2.72
CA HIS A 330 27.82 -36.74 -2.01
C HIS A 330 27.75 -36.10 -0.62
N LEU A 331 27.14 -34.91 -0.53
CA LEU A 331 26.92 -34.22 0.74
C LEU A 331 26.06 -35.06 1.70
N LEU A 332 24.94 -35.63 1.23
CA LEU A 332 24.06 -36.44 2.06
C LEU A 332 24.75 -37.72 2.55
N LEU A 333 25.47 -38.43 1.69
CA LEU A 333 26.21 -39.64 2.08
C LEU A 333 27.35 -39.34 3.07
N SER A 334 27.99 -38.16 2.96
CA SER A 334 28.99 -37.72 3.95
C SER A 334 28.40 -37.44 5.34
N ARG A 335 27.11 -37.07 5.39
CA ARG A 335 26.41 -36.72 6.64
C ARG A 335 25.64 -37.88 7.25
N PHE A 336 25.24 -38.85 6.43
CA PHE A 336 24.55 -40.06 6.85
C PHE A 336 25.38 -41.30 6.46
N PRO A 337 26.52 -41.54 7.13
CA PRO A 337 27.43 -42.65 6.82
C PRO A 337 26.80 -44.03 7.07
N GLU A 338 25.63 -44.09 7.69
CA GLU A 338 24.84 -45.31 7.89
C GLU A 338 24.16 -45.80 6.60
N ILE A 339 24.05 -44.94 5.58
CA ILE A 339 23.47 -45.25 4.25
C ILE A 339 24.50 -45.99 3.36
N LYS A 340 25.54 -46.58 3.95
CA LYS A 340 26.79 -47.01 3.27
C LYS A 340 26.63 -48.07 2.17
N HIS A 341 25.47 -48.68 1.99
CA HIS A 341 25.21 -49.65 0.91
C HIS A 341 23.98 -49.25 0.10
N PHE A 342 24.05 -48.11 -0.58
CA PHE A 342 23.10 -47.76 -1.62
C PHE A 342 23.57 -48.38 -2.95
N GLU A 343 23.41 -49.70 -3.10
CA GLU A 343 23.54 -50.37 -4.39
C GLU A 343 22.34 -49.95 -5.24
N ASN A 344 22.52 -48.93 -6.06
CA ASN A 344 21.48 -48.48 -6.96
C ASN A 344 22.12 -48.31 -8.33
N GLU A 345 21.66 -49.10 -9.30
CA GLU A 345 22.08 -49.09 -10.71
C GLU A 345 21.69 -47.78 -11.45
N TYR A 346 21.09 -46.82 -10.73
CA TYR A 346 20.54 -45.59 -11.29
C TYR A 346 21.45 -44.38 -11.03
N GLU A 347 21.76 -43.63 -12.10
CA GLU A 347 22.48 -42.35 -12.03
C GLU A 347 21.55 -41.12 -11.92
N GLY A 348 22.08 -40.01 -11.41
CA GLY A 348 21.42 -38.70 -11.44
C GLY A 348 20.27 -38.55 -10.43
N PHE A 349 19.12 -38.01 -10.87
CA PHE A 349 18.01 -37.64 -10.00
C PHE A 349 17.37 -38.83 -9.27
N LYS A 350 17.28 -39.99 -9.94
CA LYS A 350 16.72 -41.22 -9.35
C LYS A 350 17.56 -41.75 -8.20
N SER A 351 18.89 -41.64 -8.32
CA SER A 351 19.83 -42.00 -7.25
C SER A 351 19.61 -41.14 -6.00
N LEU A 352 19.48 -39.82 -6.21
CA LEU A 352 19.24 -38.85 -5.14
C LEU A 352 17.87 -39.06 -4.46
N GLU A 353 16.83 -39.34 -5.23
CA GLU A 353 15.49 -39.64 -4.69
C GLU A 353 15.53 -40.88 -3.78
N GLY A 354 16.24 -41.94 -4.19
CA GLY A 354 16.43 -43.12 -3.37
C GLY A 354 17.09 -42.80 -2.02
N ILE A 355 18.15 -41.98 -2.03
CA ILE A 355 18.85 -41.58 -0.80
C ILE A 355 17.94 -40.75 0.11
N LEU A 356 17.19 -39.79 -0.44
CA LEU A 356 16.25 -38.98 0.32
C LEU A 356 15.13 -39.83 0.96
N ASN A 357 14.63 -40.84 0.25
CA ASN A 357 13.66 -41.78 0.81
C ASN A 357 14.25 -42.61 1.95
N LYS A 358 15.50 -43.07 1.83
CA LYS A 358 16.19 -43.78 2.91
C LYS A 358 16.37 -42.92 4.16
N ILE A 359 16.76 -41.66 3.99
CA ILE A 359 16.87 -40.69 5.09
C ILE A 359 15.49 -40.47 5.75
N LYS A 360 14.44 -40.38 4.94
CA LYS A 360 13.06 -40.26 5.45
C LYS A 360 12.65 -41.50 6.27
N GLU A 361 12.95 -42.70 5.79
CA GLU A 361 12.68 -43.94 6.55
C GLU A 361 13.43 -43.99 7.88
N MET A 362 14.71 -43.59 7.89
CA MET A 362 15.51 -43.51 9.12
C MET A 362 14.90 -42.52 10.11
N ALA A 363 14.52 -41.32 9.65
CA ALA A 363 13.88 -40.32 10.49
C ALA A 363 12.53 -40.77 11.06
N LEU A 364 11.76 -41.58 10.32
CA LEU A 364 10.50 -42.14 10.82
C LEU A 364 10.70 -43.22 11.88
N LYS A 365 11.81 -43.99 11.82
CA LYS A 365 12.15 -45.00 12.83
C LYS A 365 12.57 -44.39 14.18
N GLU A 366 13.14 -43.19 14.19
CA GLU A 366 13.54 -42.49 15.44
C GLU A 366 12.37 -41.81 16.18
N ILE A 367 11.20 -41.65 15.54
CA ILE A 367 10.04 -40.94 16.12
C ILE A 367 9.10 -41.90 16.91
N VAL A 368 9.33 -43.22 16.82
CA VAL A 368 8.54 -44.26 17.51
C VAL A 368 9.13 -44.63 18.86
#